data_AF-A0A4S1EWR8-F1
#
_entry.id   AF-A0A4S1EWR8-F1
#
_cell.length_a   1.000
_cell.length_b   1.000
_cell.length_c   1.000
_cell.angle_alpha   90.00
_cell.angle_beta   90.00
_cell.angle_gamma   90.00
#
_symmetry.space_group_name_H-M   'P 1'
#
loop_
_entity.id
_entity.type
_entity.pdbx_description
1 polymer ?
#
loop_
_entity_poly.entity_id
_entity_poly.type
_entity_poly.pdbx_seq_one_letter_code
_entity_poly.pdbx_strand_id
1 'polypeptide(L)' 'MSSNPDFSDFFYAAPDGLRLHARVYGEASSAHWPVVCLPGLTRNARDFHELALYLSTRSALARKVVAFDYRGRG' A
#
# COMPACT_ATOMS: atom_id res chain seq x y z
N MET A 1 0.97 5.90 -20.59
CA MET A 1 1.26 4.99 -19.45
C MET A 1 1.79 5.85 -18.32
N SER A 2 0.89 6.51 -17.59
CA SER A 2 1.23 7.41 -16.49
C SER A 2 1.66 6.56 -15.30
N SER A 3 2.97 6.44 -15.08
CA SER A 3 3.51 6.01 -13.80
C SER A 3 2.99 6.99 -12.74
N ASN A 4 2.04 6.58 -11.92
CA ASN A 4 1.55 7.42 -10.84
C ASN A 4 2.70 7.59 -9.85
N PRO A 5 3.29 8.80 -9.68
CA PRO A 5 4.54 8.97 -8.92
C PRO A 5 4.37 8.75 -7.42
N ASP A 6 3.14 8.56 -6.96
CA ASP A 6 2.76 8.51 -5.55
C ASP A 6 2.87 7.12 -4.92
N PHE A 7 2.66 6.06 -5.71
CA PHE A 7 2.75 4.67 -5.26
C PHE A 7 3.06 3.72 -6.41
N SER A 8 3.60 2.56 -6.08
CA SER A 8 3.77 1.45 -7.02
C SER A 8 2.73 0.35 -6.76
N ASP A 9 2.21 -0.25 -7.82
CA ASP A 9 1.36 -1.43 -7.73
C ASP A 9 2.22 -2.67 -7.49
N PHE A 10 1.84 -3.46 -6.49
CA PHE A 10 2.46 -4.72 -6.13
C PHE A 10 1.42 -5.84 -6.20
N PHE A 11 1.79 -6.95 -6.85
CA PHE A 11 0.93 -8.12 -6.95
C PHE A 11 1.59 -9.32 -6.32
N TYR A 12 0.80 -10.11 -5.60
CA TYR A 12 1.27 -11.32 -4.93
C TYR A 12 0.26 -12.46 -5.09
N ALA A 13 0.77 -13.70 -5.01
CA ALA A 13 -0.07 -14.88 -5.03
C ALA A 13 -0.56 -15.21 -3.62
N ALA A 14 -1.87 -15.40 -3.48
CA ALA A 14 -2.47 -15.99 -2.30
C ALA A 14 -2.31 -17.52 -2.33
N PRO A 15 -2.42 -18.21 -1.17
CA PRO A 15 -2.31 -19.66 -1.10
C PRO A 15 -3.34 -20.41 -1.96
N ASP A 16 -4.49 -19.80 -2.27
CA ASP A 16 -5.53 -20.35 -3.14
C ASP A 16 -5.29 -20.08 -4.64
N GLY A 17 -4.12 -19.56 -5.00
CA GLY A 17 -3.73 -19.26 -6.37
C GLY A 17 -4.27 -17.94 -6.91
N LEU A 18 -5.01 -17.16 -6.11
CA LEU A 18 -5.49 -15.85 -6.53
C LEU A 18 -4.34 -14.84 -6.59
N ARG A 19 -4.34 -14.02 -7.64
CA ARG A 19 -3.48 -12.84 -7.73
C ARG A 19 -4.15 -11.68 -7.02
N LEU A 20 -3.56 -11.25 -5.90
CA LEU A 20 -4.01 -10.12 -5.11
C LEU A 20 -3.14 -8.90 -5.36
N HIS A 21 -3.66 -7.73 -5.01
CA HIS A 21 -3.05 -6.45 -5.25
C HIS A 21 -2.73 -5.72 -3.94
N ALA A 22 -1.69 -4.88 -3.95
CA ALA A 22 -1.37 -3.94 -2.90
C ALA A 22 -0.71 -2.70 -3.49
N ARG A 23 -0.86 -1.55 -2.83
CA ARG A 23 -0.16 -0.32 -3.16
C ARG A 23 1.01 -0.11 -2.22
N VAL A 24 2.17 0.22 -2.76
CA VAL A 24 3.39 0.50 -1.99
C VAL A 24 3.78 1.96 -2.15
N TYR A 25 3.85 2.66 -1.03
CA TYR A 25 4.23 4.08 -0.94
C TYR A 25 5.58 4.21 -0.25
N GLY A 26 6.37 5.19 -0.70
CA GLY A 26 7.72 5.44 -0.18
C GLY A 26 8.75 4.39 -0.57
N GLU A 27 10.00 4.64 -0.21
CA GLU A 27 11.13 3.81 -0.62
C GLU A 27 11.32 2.58 0.28
N ALA A 28 11.92 1.53 -0.30
CA ALA A 28 12.24 0.29 0.41
C ALA A 28 13.31 0.47 1.51
N SER A 29 14.14 1.51 1.41
CA SER A 29 15.29 1.77 2.30
C SER A 29 15.00 2.80 3.40
N SER A 30 13.74 2.88 3.85
CA SER A 30 13.40 3.64 5.05
C SER A 30 14.08 3.00 6.28
N ALA A 31 14.79 3.80 7.08
CA ALA A 31 15.40 3.34 8.34
C ALA A 31 14.36 3.08 9.46
N HIS A 32 13.07 3.19 9.15
CA HIS A 32 11.96 3.09 10.09
C HIS A 32 11.05 1.90 9.76
N TRP A 33 10.36 1.41 10.78
CA TRP A 33 9.41 0.30 10.62
C TRP A 33 8.33 0.63 9.59
N PRO A 34 8.01 -0.31 8.69
CA PRO A 34 6.98 -0.11 7.70
C PRO A 34 5.59 -0.09 8.36
N VAL A 35 4.64 0.55 7.68
CA VAL A 35 3.22 0.55 8.08
C VAL A 35 2.45 -0.35 7.11
N VAL A 36 1.65 -1.25 7.68
CA VAL A 36 0.76 -2.13 6.92
C VAL A 36 -0.68 -1.65 7.11
N CYS A 37 -1.36 -1.33 6.02
CA CYS A 37 -2.75 -0.92 6.03
C CYS A 37 -3.65 -2.08 5.60
N LEU A 38 -4.56 -2.45 6.50
CA LEU A 38 -5.49 -3.56 6.36
C LEU A 38 -6.92 -3.00 6.31
N PRO A 39 -7.61 -3.06 5.16
CA PRO A 39 -8.95 -2.50 5.04
C PRO A 39 -9.97 -3.29 5.87
N GLY A 40 -11.04 -2.59 6.29
CA GLY A 40 -12.24 -3.22 6.85
C GLY A 40 -13.04 -3.99 5.80
N LEU A 41 -14.13 -4.64 6.24
CA LEU A 41 -14.85 -5.62 5.42
C LEU A 41 -15.27 -5.08 4.06
N THR A 42 -15.74 -3.85 3.91
CA THR A 42 -16.23 -3.30 2.63
C THR A 42 -15.30 -2.28 1.98
N ARG A 43 -14.04 -2.21 2.45
CA ARG A 43 -13.06 -1.18 2.08
C ARG A 43 -11.89 -1.80 1.29
N ASN A 44 -11.02 -0.96 0.74
CA ASN A 44 -9.86 -1.40 -0.05
C ASN A 44 -8.64 -0.47 0.08
N ALA A 45 -7.55 -0.79 -0.60
CA ALA A 45 -6.27 -0.06 -0.48
C ALA A 45 -6.38 1.43 -0.84
N ARG A 46 -7.38 1.83 -1.64
CA ARG A 46 -7.57 3.23 -2.05
C ARG A 46 -7.93 4.15 -0.89
N ASP A 47 -8.60 3.60 0.13
CA ASP A 47 -9.04 4.36 1.31
C ASP A 47 -7.89 4.90 2.16
N PHE A 48 -6.71 4.28 2.04
CA PHE A 48 -5.52 4.68 2.77
C PHE A 48 -4.66 5.69 2.01
N HIS A 49 -5.05 6.15 0.82
CA HIS A 49 -4.19 6.94 -0.06
C HIS A 49 -3.60 8.19 0.63
N GLU A 50 -4.45 9.04 1.20
CA GLU A 50 -4.00 10.26 1.88
C GLU A 50 -3.13 9.98 3.10
N LEU A 51 -3.49 8.96 3.90
CA LEU A 51 -2.70 8.55 5.06
C LEU A 51 -1.33 8.01 4.63
N ALA A 52 -1.29 7.18 3.59
CA ALA A 52 -0.09 6.57 3.08
C ALA A 52 0.85 7.62 2.46
N LEU A 53 0.32 8.59 1.72
CA LEU A 53 1.08 9.75 1.25
C LEU A 53 1.68 10.54 2.41
N TYR A 54 0.88 10.87 3.43
CA TYR A 54 1.39 11.60 4.60
C TYR A 54 2.51 10.85 5.32
N LEU A 55 2.31 9.56 5.60
CA LEU A 55 3.29 8.75 6.32
C LEU A 55 4.57 8.48 5.52
N SER A 56 4.47 8.40 4.19
CA SER A 56 5.61 8.14 3.32
C SER A 56 6.41 9.38 2.90
N THR A 57 5.80 10.58 2.93
CA THR A 57 6.45 11.80 2.41
C THR A 57 6.54 12.96 3.39
N ARG A 58 5.57 13.13 4.30
CA ARG A 58 5.43 14.35 5.13
C ARG A 58 5.67 14.13 6.63
N SER A 59 5.58 12.89 7.10
CA SER A 59 5.88 12.57 8.49
C SER A 59 7.36 12.84 8.80
N ALA A 60 7.67 13.29 10.02
CA ALA A 60 9.04 13.50 10.48
C ALA A 60 9.94 12.26 10.32
N LEU A 61 9.30 11.07 10.29
CA LEU A 61 9.94 9.80 9.98
C LEU A 61 9.21 9.19 8.77
N ALA A 62 9.74 9.40 7.57
CA ALA A 62 9.20 8.82 6.35
C ALA A 62 9.25 7.29 6.42
N ARG A 63 8.10 6.64 6.24
CA ARG A 63 7.94 5.18 6.34
C ARG A 63 7.49 4.60 5.01
N LYS A 64 7.96 3.39 4.72
CA LYS A 64 7.33 2.54 3.70
C LYS A 64 5.91 2.20 4.16
N VAL A 65 4.93 2.38 3.30
CA VAL A 65 3.54 2.00 3.57
C VAL A 65 3.08 1.00 2.53
N VAL A 66 2.48 -0.11 2.99
CA VAL A 66 1.89 -1.12 2.11
C VAL A 66 0.40 -1.24 2.43
N ALA A 67 -0.46 -0.92 1.47
CA ALA A 67 -1.91 -0.99 1.60
C ALA A 67 -2.45 -2.14 0.74
N PHE A 68 -3.06 -3.12 1.38
CA PHE A 68 -3.51 -4.35 0.72
C PHE A 68 -4.95 -4.26 0.23
N ASP A 69 -5.21 -4.87 -0.93
CA ASP A 69 -6.55 -5.25 -1.34
C ASP A 69 -6.83 -6.69 -0.90
N TYR A 70 -8.07 -6.95 -0.49
CA TYR A 70 -8.54 -8.29 -0.18
C TYR A 70 -9.30 -8.88 -1.36
N ARG A 71 -9.44 -10.21 -1.34
CA ARG A 71 -10.18 -10.97 -2.35
C ARG A 71 -11.53 -10.32 -2.65
N GLY A 72 -11.73 -9.96 -3.93
CA GLY A 72 -12.98 -9.40 -4.42
C GLY A 72 -13.29 -7.97 -3.97
N ARG A 73 -12.29 -7.22 -3.46
CA ARG A 73 -12.49 -5.87 -2.90
C ARG A 73 -11.64 -4.77 -3.54
N GLY A 74 -10.71 -5.11 -4.42
CA GLY A 74 -9.86 -4.16 -5.14
C GLY A 74 -8.95 -4.90 -6.10
#